data_AF-A0A934IPL6-F1
#
_entry.id   AF-A0A934IPL6-F1
#
_cell.length_a   1.000
_cell.length_b   1.000
_cell.length_c   1.000
_cell.angle_alpha   90.00
_cell.angle_beta   90.00
_cell.angle_gamma   90.00
#
_symmetry.space_group_name_H-M   'P 1'
#
loop_
_entity.id
_entity.type
_entity.pdbx_description
1 polymer ?
#
loop_
_entity_poly.entity_id
_entity_poly.type
_entity_poly.pdbx_seq_one_letter_code
_entity_poly.pdbx_strand_id
1 'polypeptide(L)'
;MCDGFVIEAATTLREAVQPLSLAFLFDLVARGAEVRAVTRRAAPLRATLDPARLVASGTKAAVKRKRAQETELPRVARLNYLDAEGAYSSAVVQAERLATTSEQTADATLPVVIDQARAQAIVDAWLADLWAARDVMSFALPRASLGLEPGDVVELEAASVVRCVRLTRLTDGTGREAEATGFAAAPFRVTEAASRPARRRSGGRSAPNAFLEVMDLPQVGASDAGKPMLAAHGQPWGGAAVYRSPTTDGWTLDQVIGARASIGETREDLAAGPAGRWHRVTVRVALYSGTLASVTDLELFEGANTFALEVDGAGSNVWEVFQARDAVPGPSSGVYDFSMLLRGQRGTDHRIRGNVASGARIVRLDGGGIVQPARFDASDIGRAINWRAGPATKPINDGSYATEAITCRGEGLKPFAPAHLRMVREASGDVVLSWVRRTRVGGDIWPDEDDVPLGEASERYEVRILDGGTVRMFTATAPTVTYTAAQQTADFGGLPTAITARVAQLSTTVGRGATRTLTVTF
;
A
#
# COMPACT_ATOMS: atom_id res chain seq x y z
N MET A 1 -7.70 -21.88 16.94
CA MET A 1 -6.53 -21.54 16.11
C MET A 1 -6.17 -20.08 16.39
N CYS A 2 -4.89 -19.73 16.37
CA CYS A 2 -4.42 -18.34 16.43
C CYS A 2 -3.97 -17.98 15.03
N ASP A 3 -4.48 -16.90 14.44
CA ASP A 3 -4.11 -16.52 13.07
C ASP A 3 -2.82 -15.67 13.05
N GLY A 4 -2.47 -15.09 14.20
CA GLY A 4 -1.22 -14.37 14.43
C GLY A 4 -1.05 -13.98 15.89
N PHE A 5 0.19 -13.89 16.38
CA PHE A 5 0.52 -13.43 17.73
C PHE A 5 1.69 -12.46 17.64
N VAL A 6 1.55 -11.28 18.24
CA VAL A 6 2.52 -10.20 18.14
C VAL A 6 3.26 -10.02 19.47
N ILE A 7 4.59 -10.00 19.40
CA ILE A 7 5.47 -9.63 20.51
C ILE A 7 6.23 -8.38 20.07
N GLU A 8 5.84 -7.20 20.57
CA GLU A 8 6.35 -5.92 20.09
C GLU A 8 7.75 -5.56 20.63
N ALA A 9 8.17 -6.16 21.75
CA ALA A 9 9.43 -5.88 22.40
C ALA A 9 10.02 -7.13 23.07
N ALA A 10 11.32 -7.12 23.36
CA ALA A 10 11.96 -8.18 24.13
C ALA A 10 11.30 -8.32 25.51
N THR A 11 10.74 -9.50 25.79
CA THR A 11 9.95 -9.80 26.99
C THR A 11 10.29 -11.19 27.50
N THR A 12 9.89 -11.50 28.73
CA THR A 12 10.08 -12.85 29.27
C THR A 12 9.10 -13.85 28.64
N LEU A 13 9.46 -15.14 28.61
CA LEU A 13 8.54 -16.19 28.13
C LEU A 13 7.21 -16.19 28.92
N ARG A 14 7.26 -15.88 30.21
CA ARG A 14 6.06 -15.78 31.06
C ARG A 14 5.12 -14.68 30.57
N GLU A 15 5.64 -13.49 30.33
CA GLU A 15 4.87 -12.34 29.85
C GLU A 15 4.31 -12.58 28.45
N ALA A 16 5.06 -13.24 27.56
CA ALA A 16 4.56 -13.62 26.23
C ALA A 16 3.44 -14.67 26.30
N VAL A 17 3.52 -15.65 27.21
CA VAL A 17 2.54 -16.75 27.28
C VAL A 17 1.31 -16.40 28.11
N GLN A 18 1.40 -15.46 29.04
CA GLN A 18 0.28 -15.09 29.92
C GLN A 18 -0.97 -14.58 29.15
N PRO A 19 -0.86 -13.73 28.12
CA PRO A 19 -2.01 -13.39 27.27
C PRO A 19 -2.58 -14.62 26.54
N LEU A 20 -1.72 -15.53 26.08
CA LEU A 20 -2.17 -16.76 25.42
C LEU A 20 -2.93 -17.69 26.38
N SER A 21 -2.53 -17.74 27.65
CA SER A 21 -3.23 -18.52 28.67
C SER A 21 -4.66 -18.03 28.87
N LEU A 22 -4.87 -16.70 28.84
CA LEU A 22 -6.19 -16.07 28.85
C LEU A 22 -6.97 -16.35 27.55
N ALA A 23 -6.35 -16.13 26.38
CA ALA A 23 -6.97 -16.29 25.08
C ALA A 23 -7.45 -17.73 24.82
N PHE A 24 -6.60 -18.71 25.12
CA PHE A 24 -6.87 -20.12 24.85
C PHE A 24 -7.40 -20.86 26.09
N LEU A 25 -7.55 -20.17 27.22
CA LEU A 25 -8.04 -20.71 28.49
C LEU A 25 -7.31 -22.02 28.85
N PHE A 26 -5.98 -21.95 28.95
CA PHE A 26 -5.16 -23.02 29.50
C PHE A 26 -4.37 -22.50 30.69
N ASP A 27 -3.86 -23.43 31.49
CA ASP A 27 -2.86 -23.17 32.52
C ASP A 27 -1.58 -23.93 32.21
N LEU A 28 -0.46 -23.39 32.67
CA LEU A 28 0.81 -24.10 32.65
C LEU A 28 1.03 -24.71 34.03
N VAL A 29 1.09 -26.04 34.08
CA VAL A 29 1.29 -26.80 35.31
C VAL A 29 2.58 -27.59 35.22
N ALA A 30 3.36 -27.59 36.30
CA ALA A 30 4.53 -28.44 36.40
C ALA A 30 4.08 -29.87 36.74
N ARG A 31 4.44 -30.86 35.90
CA ARG A 31 4.26 -32.28 36.16
C ARG A 31 5.60 -32.99 36.03
N GLY A 32 6.17 -33.41 37.17
CA GLY A 32 7.52 -33.96 37.21
C GLY A 32 8.56 -32.96 36.73
N ALA A 33 9.33 -33.32 35.69
CA ALA A 33 10.35 -32.46 35.08
C ALA A 33 9.82 -31.60 33.91
N GLU A 34 8.53 -31.72 33.55
CA GLU A 34 7.92 -31.04 32.41
C GLU A 34 6.93 -29.95 32.84
N VAL A 35 6.79 -28.92 32.01
CA VAL A 35 5.67 -27.97 32.10
C VAL A 35 4.65 -28.35 31.03
N ARG A 36 3.42 -28.65 31.44
CA ARG A 36 2.32 -29.05 30.55
C ARG A 36 1.26 -27.96 30.48
N ALA A 37 0.79 -27.69 29.27
CA ALA A 37 -0.39 -26.86 29.06
C ALA A 37 -1.66 -27.71 29.25
N VAL A 38 -2.46 -27.38 30.26
CA VAL A 38 -3.72 -28.07 30.55
C VAL A 38 -4.87 -27.13 30.28
N THR A 39 -5.85 -27.57 29.50
CA THR A 39 -7.01 -26.74 29.17
C THR A 39 -7.90 -26.53 30.41
N ARG A 40 -8.32 -25.28 30.63
CA ARG A 40 -9.36 -24.92 31.61
C ARG A 40 -10.77 -25.23 31.09
N ARG A 41 -10.95 -25.37 29.77
CA ARG A 41 -12.27 -25.41 29.10
C ARG A 41 -13.02 -26.73 29.27
N ALA A 42 -12.28 -27.83 29.18
CA ALA A 42 -12.82 -29.19 29.17
C ALA A 42 -12.07 -30.08 30.15
N ALA A 43 -11.63 -29.49 31.27
CA ALA A 43 -10.96 -30.24 32.32
C ALA A 43 -11.93 -31.33 32.82
N PRO A 44 -11.62 -32.63 32.62
CA PRO A 44 -12.51 -33.70 33.02
C PRO A 44 -12.60 -33.73 34.55
N LEU A 45 -13.75 -34.15 35.07
CA LEU A 45 -13.90 -34.45 36.49
C LEU A 45 -12.91 -35.58 36.85
N ARG A 46 -11.97 -35.30 37.75
CA ARG A 46 -10.91 -36.23 38.15
C ARG A 46 -11.28 -37.09 39.35
N ALA A 47 -12.04 -36.53 40.28
CA ALA A 47 -12.46 -37.24 41.48
C ALA A 47 -13.69 -36.58 42.11
N THR A 48 -14.48 -37.38 42.82
CA THR A 48 -15.49 -36.90 43.77
C THR A 48 -14.92 -37.08 45.18
N LEU A 49 -14.82 -35.98 45.93
CA LEU A 49 -14.25 -35.94 47.27
C LEU A 49 -15.38 -35.98 48.30
N ASP A 50 -15.40 -37.07 49.08
CA ASP A 50 -16.27 -37.20 50.25
C ASP A 50 -15.72 -36.34 51.41
N PRO A 51 -16.49 -35.35 51.91
CA PRO A 51 -16.05 -34.49 53.01
C PRO A 51 -15.69 -35.25 54.28
N ALA A 52 -16.31 -36.41 54.54
CA ALA A 52 -16.00 -37.24 55.71
C ALA A 52 -14.62 -37.91 55.61
N ARG A 53 -14.03 -37.96 54.42
CA ARG A 53 -12.70 -38.54 54.14
C ARG A 53 -11.60 -37.49 53.98
N LEU A 54 -11.95 -36.21 54.08
CA LEU A 54 -10.97 -35.12 54.11
C LEU A 54 -10.25 -35.10 55.46
N VAL A 55 -9.00 -34.62 55.45
CA VAL A 55 -8.20 -34.55 56.67
C VAL A 55 -8.65 -33.34 57.48
N ALA A 56 -9.08 -33.57 58.72
CA ALA A 56 -9.45 -32.48 59.62
C ALA A 56 -8.20 -31.68 60.02
N SER A 57 -8.25 -30.35 59.79
CA SER A 57 -7.21 -29.44 60.27
C SER A 57 -7.66 -28.85 61.63
N GLY A 58 -7.39 -29.59 62.70
CA GLY A 58 -7.75 -29.21 64.08
C GLY A 58 -9.27 -29.23 64.35
N THR A 59 -9.76 -28.31 65.19
CA THR A 59 -11.19 -28.18 65.61
C THR A 59 -12.08 -27.44 64.60
N LYS A 60 -11.60 -27.19 63.38
CA LYS A 60 -12.31 -26.42 62.35
C LYS A 60 -12.98 -27.34 61.33
N ALA A 61 -13.97 -26.79 60.61
CA ALA A 61 -14.64 -27.50 59.53
C ALA A 61 -13.63 -28.03 58.49
N ALA A 62 -13.87 -29.25 57.99
CA ALA A 62 -12.99 -29.93 57.03
C ALA A 62 -12.81 -29.17 55.70
N VAL A 63 -13.76 -28.30 55.36
CA VAL A 63 -13.71 -27.39 54.21
C VAL A 63 -13.97 -25.97 54.69
N LYS A 64 -13.02 -25.06 54.44
CA LYS A 64 -13.20 -23.63 54.66
C LYS A 64 -13.59 -22.96 53.35
N ARG A 65 -14.73 -22.28 53.32
CA ARG A 65 -15.21 -21.52 52.16
C ARG A 65 -15.10 -20.02 52.43
N LYS A 66 -14.51 -19.28 51.49
CA LYS A 66 -14.51 -17.83 51.43
C LYS A 66 -15.22 -17.41 50.14
N ARG A 67 -16.26 -16.58 50.28
CA ARG A 67 -17.01 -16.04 49.14
C ARG A 67 -16.74 -14.55 49.01
N ALA A 68 -16.32 -14.10 47.83
CA ALA A 68 -16.13 -12.67 47.55
C ALA A 68 -17.48 -11.92 47.50
N GLN A 69 -17.45 -10.63 47.86
CA GLN A 69 -18.62 -9.77 47.78
C GLN A 69 -19.03 -9.57 46.32
N GLU A 70 -20.33 -9.41 46.09
CA GLU A 70 -20.83 -9.28 44.71
C GLU A 70 -20.37 -7.99 44.02
N THR A 71 -20.27 -6.91 44.79
CA THR A 71 -19.81 -5.58 44.37
C THR A 71 -18.35 -5.54 43.92
N GLU A 72 -17.56 -6.57 44.25
CA GLU A 72 -16.16 -6.70 43.86
C GLU A 72 -15.98 -7.46 42.53
N LEU A 73 -17.04 -8.07 42.00
CA LEU A 73 -16.98 -8.88 40.77
C LEU A 73 -17.41 -8.05 39.55
N PRO A 74 -16.81 -8.28 38.37
CA PRO A 74 -17.16 -7.51 37.18
C PRO A 74 -18.56 -7.84 36.68
N ARG A 75 -19.35 -6.80 36.39
CA ARG A 75 -20.57 -6.91 35.59
C ARG A 75 -20.23 -7.07 34.11
N VAL A 76 -19.21 -6.35 33.64
CA VAL A 76 -18.77 -6.35 32.24
C VAL A 76 -17.33 -6.83 32.16
N ALA A 77 -17.03 -7.72 31.21
CA ALA A 77 -15.67 -8.02 30.80
C ALA A 77 -15.46 -7.53 29.37
N ARG A 78 -14.36 -6.82 29.10
CA ARG A 78 -13.98 -6.30 27.79
C ARG A 78 -12.65 -6.88 27.35
N LEU A 79 -12.60 -7.30 26.09
CA LEU A 79 -11.43 -7.92 25.49
C LEU A 79 -11.02 -7.14 24.24
N ASN A 80 -9.84 -6.53 24.30
CA ASN A 80 -9.20 -5.91 23.15
C ASN A 80 -8.38 -6.97 22.38
N TYR A 81 -8.56 -7.05 21.07
CA TYR A 81 -7.89 -7.99 20.18
C TYR A 81 -7.61 -7.36 18.81
N LEU A 82 -6.86 -8.04 17.95
CA LEU A 82 -6.68 -7.64 16.55
C LEU A 82 -7.65 -8.44 15.68
N ASP A 83 -8.51 -7.74 14.94
CA ASP A 83 -9.55 -8.36 14.12
C ASP A 83 -8.98 -8.87 12.79
N ALA A 84 -9.01 -10.19 12.61
CA ALA A 84 -8.55 -10.86 11.40
C ALA A 84 -9.33 -10.42 10.14
N GLU A 85 -10.62 -10.14 10.27
CA GLU A 85 -11.51 -9.77 9.17
C GLU A 85 -11.55 -8.25 8.95
N GLY A 86 -11.28 -7.48 10.02
CA GLY A 86 -11.25 -6.02 10.06
C GLY A 86 -9.91 -5.38 9.68
N ALA A 87 -9.16 -5.96 8.74
CA ALA A 87 -7.85 -5.49 8.30
C ALA A 87 -6.83 -5.31 9.44
N TYR A 88 -6.82 -6.25 10.40
CA TYR A 88 -5.91 -6.25 11.56
C TYR A 88 -6.04 -5.01 12.47
N SER A 89 -7.20 -4.35 12.46
CA SER A 89 -7.46 -3.23 13.35
C SER A 89 -7.74 -3.70 14.79
N SER A 90 -7.44 -2.85 15.77
CA SER A 90 -7.80 -3.11 17.16
C SER A 90 -9.32 -3.06 17.31
N ALA A 91 -9.89 -4.15 17.80
CA ALA A 91 -11.31 -4.32 18.04
C ALA A 91 -11.56 -4.71 19.50
N VAL A 92 -12.78 -4.46 19.97
CA VAL A 92 -13.21 -4.75 21.35
C VAL A 92 -14.50 -5.55 21.31
N VAL A 93 -14.53 -6.68 22.02
CA VAL A 93 -15.75 -7.41 22.35
C VAL A 93 -16.00 -7.34 23.85
N GLN A 94 -17.26 -7.50 24.24
CA GLN A 94 -17.63 -7.48 25.65
C GLN A 94 -18.65 -8.56 25.98
N ALA A 95 -18.54 -9.09 27.19
CA ALA A 95 -19.53 -9.95 27.81
C ALA A 95 -20.14 -9.19 29.00
N GLU A 96 -21.44 -9.34 29.22
CA GLU A 96 -22.14 -8.71 30.34
C GLU A 96 -22.96 -9.75 31.10
N ARG A 97 -22.90 -9.66 32.44
CA ARG A 97 -23.79 -10.42 33.32
C ARG A 97 -25.02 -9.57 33.63
N LEU A 98 -26.19 -10.01 33.14
CA LEU A 98 -27.46 -9.28 33.28
C LEU A 98 -28.05 -9.33 34.71
N ALA A 99 -27.74 -10.37 35.48
CA ALA A 99 -28.23 -10.57 36.84
C ALA A 99 -27.12 -10.34 37.88
N THR A 100 -26.83 -9.07 38.18
CA THR A 100 -25.90 -8.61 39.21
C THR A 100 -26.21 -7.16 39.61
N THR A 101 -25.88 -6.78 40.84
CA THR A 101 -25.92 -5.37 41.28
C THR A 101 -24.55 -4.68 41.19
N SER A 102 -23.52 -5.37 40.69
CA SER A 102 -22.19 -4.79 40.49
C SER A 102 -22.13 -3.87 39.28
N GLU A 103 -21.23 -2.90 39.31
CA GLU A 103 -20.91 -1.99 38.20
C GLU A 103 -19.46 -2.11 37.72
N GLN A 104 -18.69 -3.05 38.30
CA GLN A 104 -17.28 -3.23 37.98
C GLN A 104 -17.08 -3.69 36.53
N THR A 105 -15.99 -3.25 35.91
CA THR A 105 -15.58 -3.68 34.57
C THR A 105 -14.18 -4.28 34.63
N ALA A 106 -14.00 -5.43 33.99
CA ALA A 106 -12.69 -6.08 33.82
C ALA A 106 -12.22 -5.90 32.37
N ASP A 107 -10.98 -5.45 32.19
CA ASP A 107 -10.38 -5.20 30.88
C ASP A 107 -9.17 -6.11 30.66
N ALA A 108 -9.09 -6.73 29.48
CA ALA A 108 -7.91 -7.47 29.04
C ALA A 108 -7.55 -7.14 27.60
N THR A 109 -6.25 -7.10 27.31
CA THR A 109 -5.72 -6.89 25.97
C THR A 109 -4.95 -8.11 25.53
N LEU A 110 -5.33 -8.68 24.39
CA LEU A 110 -4.66 -9.81 23.79
C LEU A 110 -3.98 -9.38 22.49
N PRO A 111 -2.65 -9.51 22.37
CA PRO A 111 -1.94 -9.24 21.13
C PRO A 111 -2.04 -10.45 20.17
N VAL A 112 -3.26 -10.97 20.00
CA VAL A 112 -3.60 -12.10 19.11
C VAL A 112 -4.51 -11.61 18.00
N VAL A 113 -4.31 -12.16 16.80
CA VAL A 113 -5.19 -12.00 15.65
C VAL A 113 -6.19 -13.14 15.66
N ILE A 114 -7.47 -12.81 15.83
CA ILE A 114 -8.59 -13.76 15.88
C ILE A 114 -9.83 -13.13 15.25
N ASP A 115 -10.77 -13.98 14.81
CA ASP A 115 -12.10 -13.54 14.37
C ASP A 115 -12.98 -13.06 15.56
N GLN A 116 -14.00 -12.26 15.26
CA GLN A 116 -14.89 -11.69 16.27
C GLN A 116 -15.66 -12.77 17.05
N ALA A 117 -16.12 -13.84 16.40
CA ALA A 117 -16.91 -14.89 17.05
C ALA A 117 -16.09 -15.62 18.12
N ARG A 118 -14.81 -15.88 17.81
CA ARG A 118 -13.83 -16.46 18.73
C ARG A 118 -13.50 -15.50 19.86
N ALA A 119 -13.29 -14.21 19.55
CA ALA A 119 -13.07 -13.19 20.58
C ALA A 119 -14.26 -13.13 21.56
N GLN A 120 -15.50 -13.17 21.05
CA GLN A 120 -16.72 -13.16 21.87
C GLN A 120 -16.77 -14.38 22.79
N ALA A 121 -16.54 -15.58 22.25
CA ALA A 121 -16.57 -16.81 23.04
C ALA A 121 -15.46 -16.84 24.13
N ILE A 122 -14.33 -16.17 23.91
CA ILE A 122 -13.26 -16.02 24.92
C ILE A 122 -13.72 -15.09 26.04
N VAL A 123 -14.28 -13.92 25.73
CA VAL A 123 -14.71 -12.96 26.76
C VAL A 123 -15.89 -13.47 27.58
N ASP A 124 -16.80 -14.23 26.96
CA ASP A 124 -17.93 -14.87 27.66
C ASP A 124 -17.44 -15.92 28.68
N ALA A 125 -16.51 -16.78 28.27
CA ALA A 125 -15.91 -17.78 29.14
C ALA A 125 -15.05 -17.13 30.25
N TRP A 126 -14.32 -16.07 29.93
CA TRP A 126 -13.54 -15.33 30.92
C TRP A 126 -14.42 -14.68 31.99
N LEU A 127 -15.54 -14.07 31.61
CA LEU A 127 -16.50 -13.53 32.57
C LEU A 127 -17.10 -14.64 33.45
N ALA A 128 -17.43 -15.81 32.87
CA ALA A 128 -17.90 -16.96 33.62
C ALA A 128 -16.87 -17.45 34.65
N ASP A 129 -15.59 -17.54 34.26
CA ASP A 129 -14.47 -17.92 35.14
C ASP A 129 -14.32 -16.95 36.31
N LEU A 130 -14.40 -15.63 36.07
CA LEU A 130 -14.31 -14.61 37.12
C LEU A 130 -15.44 -14.76 38.15
N TRP A 131 -16.64 -15.08 37.70
CA TRP A 131 -17.79 -15.31 38.59
C TRP A 131 -17.75 -16.67 39.29
N ALA A 132 -17.20 -17.70 38.66
CA ALA A 132 -16.99 -19.01 39.27
C ALA A 132 -15.90 -18.94 40.36
N ALA A 133 -14.85 -18.14 40.14
CA ALA A 133 -13.79 -17.87 41.10
C ALA A 133 -14.22 -17.08 42.34
N ARG A 134 -15.48 -16.61 42.39
CA ARG A 134 -16.09 -15.96 43.57
C ARG A 134 -16.00 -16.82 44.83
N ASP A 135 -16.14 -18.13 44.68
CA ASP A 135 -16.04 -19.09 45.78
C ASP A 135 -14.63 -19.70 45.80
N VAL A 136 -13.88 -19.40 46.86
CA VAL A 136 -12.58 -20.01 47.17
C VAL A 136 -12.78 -21.01 48.30
N MET A 137 -12.25 -22.21 48.14
CA MET A 137 -12.30 -23.27 49.14
C MET A 137 -10.88 -23.69 49.51
N SER A 138 -10.66 -23.94 50.80
CA SER A 138 -9.44 -24.57 51.28
C SER A 138 -9.75 -25.77 52.17
N PHE A 139 -9.03 -26.86 51.93
CA PHE A 139 -9.22 -28.14 52.60
C PHE A 139 -7.94 -28.98 52.55
N ALA A 140 -7.83 -30.00 53.38
CA ALA A 140 -6.69 -30.91 53.38
C ALA A 140 -7.07 -32.26 52.77
N LEU A 141 -6.26 -32.71 51.80
CA LEU A 141 -6.48 -33.93 51.03
C LEU A 141 -5.91 -35.16 51.77
N PRO A 142 -6.58 -36.32 51.70
CA PRO A 142 -6.02 -37.57 52.20
C PRO A 142 -4.89 -38.06 51.29
N ARG A 143 -4.04 -38.95 51.84
CA ARG A 143 -2.93 -39.58 51.07
C ARG A 143 -3.43 -40.35 49.83
N ALA A 144 -4.66 -40.86 49.84
CA ALA A 144 -5.25 -41.53 48.68
C ALA A 144 -5.40 -40.60 47.45
N SER A 145 -5.40 -39.28 47.66
CA SER A 145 -5.55 -38.25 46.62
C SER A 145 -4.20 -37.67 46.15
N LEU A 146 -3.09 -38.40 46.33
CA LEU A 146 -1.76 -37.99 45.86
C LEU A 146 -1.68 -37.78 44.34
N GLY A 147 -2.52 -38.45 43.57
CA GLY A 147 -2.60 -38.30 42.11
C GLY A 147 -3.24 -37.00 41.63
N LEU A 148 -3.85 -36.20 42.51
CA LEU A 148 -4.42 -34.90 42.14
C LEU A 148 -3.32 -33.86 41.97
N GLU A 149 -3.46 -33.02 40.96
CA GLU A 149 -2.51 -31.96 40.62
C GLU A 149 -3.23 -30.61 40.45
N PRO A 150 -2.52 -29.46 40.55
CA PRO A 150 -3.11 -28.17 40.20
C PRO A 150 -3.68 -28.20 38.77
N GLY A 151 -4.85 -27.58 38.59
CA GLY A 151 -5.62 -27.60 37.35
C GLY A 151 -6.68 -28.69 37.27
N ASP A 152 -6.61 -29.74 38.11
CA ASP A 152 -7.62 -30.79 38.13
C ASP A 152 -8.96 -30.27 38.69
N VAL A 153 -10.06 -30.75 38.11
CA VAL A 153 -11.42 -30.46 38.57
C VAL A 153 -11.89 -31.61 39.44
N VAL A 154 -12.38 -31.30 40.63
CA VAL A 154 -12.95 -32.25 41.58
C VAL A 154 -14.34 -31.82 41.98
N GLU A 155 -15.18 -32.79 42.30
CA GLU A 155 -16.50 -32.55 42.86
C GLU A 155 -16.38 -32.62 44.37
N LEU A 156 -16.85 -31.58 45.05
CA LEU A 156 -16.76 -31.45 46.49
C LEU A 156 -18.11 -31.06 47.06
N GLU A 157 -18.58 -31.82 48.04
CA GLU A 157 -19.75 -31.44 48.82
C GLU A 157 -19.31 -30.48 49.94
N ALA A 158 -19.86 -29.26 49.94
CA ALA A 158 -19.59 -28.27 50.98
C ALA A 158 -20.90 -27.65 51.44
N ALA A 159 -21.19 -27.75 52.75
CA ALA A 159 -22.44 -27.27 53.35
C ALA A 159 -23.70 -27.82 52.63
N SER A 160 -23.73 -29.14 52.40
CA SER A 160 -24.81 -29.88 51.73
C SER A 160 -25.11 -29.47 50.28
N VAL A 161 -24.15 -28.80 49.63
CA VAL A 161 -24.22 -28.49 48.20
C VAL A 161 -23.00 -29.06 47.50
N VAL A 162 -23.26 -29.92 46.53
CA VAL A 162 -22.23 -30.49 45.65
C VAL A 162 -21.84 -29.47 44.59
N ARG A 163 -20.54 -29.25 44.42
CA ARG A 163 -19.98 -28.27 43.47
C ARG A 163 -18.75 -28.83 42.79
N CYS A 164 -18.59 -28.50 41.51
CA CYS A 164 -17.30 -28.66 40.85
C CYS A 164 -16.39 -27.50 41.26
N VAL A 165 -15.19 -27.85 41.74
CA VAL A 165 -14.13 -26.91 42.08
C VAL A 165 -12.86 -27.31 41.36
N ARG A 166 -12.06 -26.34 40.95
CA ARG A 166 -10.78 -26.55 40.28
C ARG A 166 -9.66 -26.27 41.26
N LEU A 167 -8.74 -27.22 41.40
CA LEU A 167 -7.59 -27.09 42.29
C LEU A 167 -6.64 -26.02 41.72
N THR A 168 -6.41 -24.94 42.44
CA THR A 168 -5.52 -23.84 42.01
C THR A 168 -4.14 -23.98 42.60
N ARG A 169 -4.04 -24.53 43.82
CA ARG A 169 -2.77 -24.70 44.53
C ARG A 169 -2.81 -25.95 45.39
N LEU A 170 -1.71 -26.70 45.38
CA LEU A 170 -1.44 -27.79 46.31
C LEU A 170 -0.14 -27.49 47.04
N THR A 171 -0.15 -27.63 48.36
CA THR A 171 1.03 -27.45 49.21
C THR A 171 1.26 -28.74 50.00
N ASP A 172 2.37 -29.40 49.73
CA ASP A 172 2.77 -30.64 50.41
C ASP A 172 3.70 -30.31 51.59
N GLY A 173 3.26 -30.66 52.80
CA GLY A 173 4.01 -30.50 54.05
C GLY A 173 3.78 -31.70 54.98
N THR A 174 3.35 -31.45 56.22
CA THR A 174 2.91 -32.53 57.13
C THR A 174 1.61 -33.20 56.67
N GLY A 175 0.78 -32.45 55.94
CA GLY A 175 -0.34 -32.93 55.13
C GLY A 175 -0.35 -32.25 53.77
N ARG A 176 -1.31 -32.61 52.91
CA ARG A 176 -1.49 -32.02 51.58
C ARG A 176 -2.62 -31.02 51.61
N GLU A 177 -2.28 -29.74 51.66
CA GLU A 177 -3.27 -28.65 51.66
C GLU A 177 -3.65 -28.28 50.23
N ALA A 178 -4.94 -28.11 49.97
CA ALA A 178 -5.48 -27.74 48.68
C ALA A 178 -6.26 -26.42 48.77
N GLU A 179 -6.01 -25.54 47.81
CA GLU A 179 -6.87 -24.41 47.50
C GLU A 179 -7.56 -24.67 46.17
N ALA A 180 -8.86 -24.37 46.12
CA ALA A 180 -9.67 -24.58 44.94
C ALA A 180 -10.61 -23.39 44.72
N THR A 181 -10.94 -23.12 43.47
CA THR A 181 -11.94 -22.12 43.09
C THR A 181 -13.14 -22.79 42.43
N GLY A 182 -14.31 -22.14 42.48
CA GLY A 182 -15.48 -22.64 41.75
C GLY A 182 -15.17 -22.83 40.26
N PHE A 183 -15.68 -23.94 39.71
CA PHE A 183 -15.52 -24.28 38.30
C PHE A 183 -16.86 -24.21 37.58
N ALA A 184 -16.92 -23.43 36.50
CA ALA A 184 -18.07 -23.39 35.61
C ALA A 184 -17.71 -24.11 34.31
N ALA A 185 -18.37 -25.25 34.05
CA ALA A 185 -18.31 -25.90 32.75
C ALA A 185 -19.16 -25.09 31.75
N ALA A 186 -18.65 -23.94 31.30
CA ALA A 186 -19.31 -23.18 30.26
C ALA A 186 -19.15 -23.92 28.92
N PRO A 187 -20.23 -24.28 28.21
CA PRO A 187 -20.10 -24.82 26.88
C PRO A 187 -19.52 -23.74 25.96
N PHE A 188 -18.28 -23.94 25.51
CA PHE A 188 -17.69 -23.13 24.44
C PHE A 188 -18.41 -23.50 23.13
N ARG A 189 -19.55 -22.87 22.89
CA ARG A 189 -20.17 -22.85 21.58
C ARG A 189 -19.68 -21.60 20.89
N VAL A 190 -18.86 -21.77 19.85
CA VAL A 190 -18.81 -20.78 18.79
C VAL A 190 -20.17 -20.87 18.12
N THR A 191 -21.15 -20.16 18.67
CA THR A 191 -22.33 -19.82 17.87
C THR A 191 -21.79 -19.03 16.69
N GLU A 192 -22.17 -19.39 15.47
CA GLU A 192 -22.02 -18.50 14.32
C GLU A 192 -22.72 -17.19 14.70
N ALA A 193 -21.96 -16.25 15.25
CA ALA A 193 -22.42 -14.90 15.42
C ALA A 193 -22.70 -14.44 13.99
N ALA A 194 -23.93 -14.01 13.71
CA ALA A 194 -24.26 -13.46 12.40
C ALA A 194 -23.15 -12.47 12.02
N SER A 195 -22.35 -12.80 10.99
CA SER A 195 -21.28 -11.93 10.50
C SER A 195 -21.90 -10.56 10.33
N ARG A 196 -21.48 -9.60 11.17
CA ARG A 196 -21.81 -8.21 10.88
C ARG A 196 -21.06 -7.94 9.58
N PRO A 197 -21.73 -7.59 8.48
CA PRO A 197 -21.02 -7.10 7.30
C PRO A 197 -20.13 -5.97 7.81
N ALA A 198 -18.83 -6.08 7.55
CA ALA A 198 -17.83 -5.17 8.06
C ALA A 198 -18.35 -3.74 7.85
N ARG A 199 -18.74 -3.07 8.95
CA ARG A 199 -19.15 -1.67 8.84
C ARG A 199 -17.85 -0.94 8.58
N ARG A 200 -17.59 -0.70 7.30
CA ARG A 200 -16.51 0.13 6.80
C ARG A 200 -16.62 1.45 7.55
N ARG A 201 -15.88 1.59 8.65
CA ARG A 201 -15.88 2.84 9.42
C ARG A 201 -15.16 3.82 8.52
N SER A 202 -15.93 4.73 7.92
CA SER A 202 -15.42 6.00 7.44
C SER A 202 -14.88 6.73 8.67
N GLY A 203 -13.60 6.50 8.96
CA GLY A 203 -12.89 7.26 9.98
C GLY A 203 -12.93 8.73 9.57
N GLY A 204 -13.74 9.51 10.27
CA GLY A 204 -13.55 10.95 10.35
C GLY A 204 -12.23 11.19 11.08
N ARG A 205 -11.15 11.31 10.32
CA ARG A 205 -9.93 12.02 10.71
C ARG A 205 -9.65 13.00 9.57
N SER A 206 -9.23 14.19 9.97
CA SER A 206 -8.87 15.31 9.11
C SER A 206 -8.14 14.84 7.84
N ALA A 207 -8.55 15.40 6.70
CA ALA A 207 -7.94 15.22 5.38
C ALA A 207 -6.40 15.22 5.45
N PRO A 208 -5.76 14.47 4.53
CA PRO A 208 -5.40 15.14 3.29
C PRO A 208 -6.28 14.64 2.13
N ASN A 209 -6.79 15.66 1.45
CA ASN A 209 -7.51 15.72 0.18
C ASN A 209 -7.24 14.50 -0.71
N ALA A 210 -8.30 13.93 -1.29
CA ALA A 210 -8.09 13.19 -2.52
C ALA A 210 -7.50 14.20 -3.52
N PHE A 211 -6.31 13.94 -4.02
CA PHE A 211 -5.68 14.78 -5.04
C PHE A 211 -5.50 13.97 -6.32
N LEU A 212 -5.51 14.69 -7.42
CA LEU A 212 -5.52 14.15 -8.76
C LEU A 212 -4.29 14.69 -9.48
N GLU A 213 -3.46 13.79 -10.00
CA GLU A 213 -2.46 14.13 -10.98
C GLU A 213 -3.07 13.95 -12.37
N VAL A 214 -3.09 15.03 -13.16
CA VAL A 214 -3.49 15.03 -14.56
C VAL A 214 -2.23 15.15 -15.40
N MET A 215 -1.76 14.05 -15.96
CA MET A 215 -0.44 13.97 -16.58
C MET A 215 -0.55 13.94 -18.11
N ASP A 216 0.02 14.92 -18.81
CA ASP A 216 0.15 14.87 -20.27
C ASP A 216 1.34 13.98 -20.65
N LEU A 217 1.08 12.68 -20.69
CA LEU A 217 2.09 11.65 -20.95
C LEU A 217 2.23 11.36 -22.45
N PRO A 218 3.41 10.85 -22.88
CA PRO A 218 3.48 10.13 -24.15
C PRO A 218 2.53 8.93 -24.13
N GLN A 219 2.23 8.38 -25.31
CA GLN A 219 1.39 7.21 -25.45
C GLN A 219 2.03 6.00 -24.74
N VAL A 220 1.40 5.47 -23.69
CA VAL A 220 1.86 4.30 -22.93
C VAL A 220 1.12 3.04 -23.39
N GLY A 221 -0.17 3.17 -23.68
CA GLY A 221 -1.03 2.09 -24.19
C GLY A 221 -1.64 2.39 -25.57
N ALA A 222 -2.54 1.52 -26.04
CA ALA A 222 -3.25 1.78 -27.29
C ALA A 222 -4.41 2.79 -27.11
N SER A 223 -5.01 2.84 -25.91
CA SER A 223 -6.26 3.57 -25.62
C SER A 223 -6.07 5.00 -25.10
N ASP A 224 -4.83 5.40 -24.79
CA ASP A 224 -4.47 6.68 -24.17
C ASP A 224 -3.87 7.69 -25.16
N ALA A 225 -3.80 7.36 -26.45
CA ALA A 225 -3.23 8.24 -27.47
C ALA A 225 -3.89 9.64 -27.43
N GLY A 226 -3.09 10.65 -27.07
CA GLY A 226 -3.51 12.05 -27.00
C GLY A 226 -4.36 12.45 -25.81
N LYS A 227 -4.58 11.55 -24.86
CA LYS A 227 -5.38 11.81 -23.66
C LYS A 227 -4.45 12.00 -22.46
N PRO A 228 -4.67 12.99 -21.59
CA PRO A 228 -3.97 13.04 -20.33
C PRO A 228 -4.39 11.86 -19.46
N MET A 229 -3.44 11.41 -18.64
CA MET A 229 -3.59 10.27 -17.75
C MET A 229 -3.90 10.75 -16.34
N LEU A 230 -4.94 10.16 -15.75
CA LEU A 230 -5.46 10.53 -14.44
C LEU A 230 -4.97 9.54 -13.38
N ALA A 231 -4.29 10.04 -12.37
CA ALA A 231 -3.87 9.27 -11.20
C ALA A 231 -4.44 9.92 -9.94
N ALA A 232 -5.39 9.24 -9.29
CA ALA A 232 -6.04 9.74 -8.09
C ALA A 232 -5.53 9.03 -6.84
N HIS A 233 -5.24 9.80 -5.81
CA HIS A 233 -4.76 9.30 -4.53
C HIS A 233 -5.53 9.95 -3.37
N GLY A 234 -5.66 9.25 -2.25
CA GLY A 234 -6.28 9.78 -1.03
C GLY A 234 -6.28 8.76 0.09
N GLN A 235 -6.29 9.24 1.34
CA GLN A 235 -6.31 8.40 2.53
C GLN A 235 -7.34 8.93 3.55
N PRO A 236 -8.37 8.15 3.92
CA PRO A 236 -8.68 6.79 3.46
C PRO A 236 -9.16 6.74 1.99
N TRP A 237 -9.00 5.59 1.32
CA TRP A 237 -9.41 5.41 -0.07
C TRP A 237 -10.84 4.85 -0.19
N GLY A 238 -11.74 5.67 -0.75
CA GLY A 238 -13.13 5.31 -1.04
C GLY A 238 -13.52 5.43 -2.52
N GLY A 239 -12.53 5.62 -3.41
CA GLY A 239 -12.72 6.06 -4.79
C GLY A 239 -12.75 7.58 -4.91
N ALA A 240 -12.39 8.09 -6.08
CA ALA A 240 -12.36 9.51 -6.40
C ALA A 240 -13.28 9.83 -7.58
N ALA A 241 -14.16 10.82 -7.41
CA ALA A 241 -14.93 11.37 -8.52
C ALA A 241 -14.14 12.52 -9.15
N VAL A 242 -13.91 12.44 -10.46
CA VAL A 242 -13.17 13.43 -11.24
C VAL A 242 -14.16 14.18 -12.12
N TYR A 243 -14.17 15.49 -11.96
CA TYR A 243 -14.97 16.42 -12.74
C TYR A 243 -14.06 17.32 -13.56
N ARG A 244 -14.57 17.80 -14.68
CA ARG A 244 -13.90 18.81 -15.50
C ARG A 244 -14.84 19.96 -15.87
N SER A 245 -14.27 21.13 -16.02
CA SER A 245 -14.96 22.31 -16.55
C SER A 245 -14.00 23.22 -17.33
N PRO A 246 -14.43 23.82 -18.45
CA PRO A 246 -13.68 24.90 -19.10
C PRO A 246 -13.65 26.20 -18.27
N THR A 247 -14.52 26.35 -17.27
CA THR A 247 -14.65 27.49 -16.37
C THR A 247 -14.53 27.04 -14.91
N THR A 248 -14.85 27.90 -13.95
CA THR A 248 -14.82 27.58 -12.50
C THR A 248 -16.15 27.01 -11.98
N ASP A 249 -17.16 26.94 -12.83
CA ASP A 249 -18.52 26.45 -12.60
C ASP A 249 -18.93 25.44 -13.70
N GLY A 250 -20.17 24.96 -13.73
CA GLY A 250 -20.63 24.06 -14.81
C GLY A 250 -19.91 22.70 -14.87
N TRP A 251 -19.52 22.16 -13.72
CA TRP A 251 -18.77 20.91 -13.60
C TRP A 251 -19.49 19.72 -14.25
N THR A 252 -18.77 18.99 -15.10
CA THR A 252 -19.23 17.74 -15.71
C THR A 252 -18.42 16.58 -15.16
N LEU A 253 -19.08 15.45 -14.86
CA LEU A 253 -18.38 14.25 -14.39
C LEU A 253 -17.60 13.64 -15.56
N ASP A 254 -16.28 13.58 -15.41
CA ASP A 254 -15.40 12.85 -16.33
C ASP A 254 -15.53 11.36 -16.04
N GLN A 255 -15.14 10.94 -14.83
CA GLN A 255 -15.20 9.55 -14.41
C GLN A 255 -15.08 9.38 -12.89
N VAL A 256 -15.32 8.15 -12.42
CA VAL A 256 -15.07 7.74 -11.04
C VAL A 256 -13.94 6.72 -11.04
N ILE A 257 -12.82 7.07 -10.39
CA ILE A 257 -11.64 6.22 -10.26
C ILE A 257 -11.80 5.37 -9.01
N GLY A 258 -11.94 4.05 -9.19
CA GLY A 258 -12.14 3.09 -8.10
C GLY A 258 -10.84 2.64 -7.42
N ALA A 259 -9.71 2.62 -8.13
CA ALA A 259 -8.42 2.17 -7.63
C ALA A 259 -7.50 3.36 -7.28
N ARG A 260 -6.80 3.28 -6.14
CA ARG A 260 -5.84 4.32 -5.74
C ARG A 260 -4.57 4.22 -6.57
N ALA A 261 -4.02 5.35 -6.99
CA ALA A 261 -2.73 5.42 -7.62
C ALA A 261 -1.57 5.36 -6.62
N SER A 262 -0.49 4.68 -7.03
CA SER A 262 0.80 4.73 -6.33
C SER A 262 1.55 5.96 -6.81
N ILE A 263 1.43 7.03 -6.02
CA ILE A 263 2.09 8.33 -6.22
C ILE A 263 3.14 8.50 -5.13
N GLY A 264 4.20 9.24 -5.43
CA GLY A 264 5.25 9.55 -4.48
C GLY A 264 6.13 10.70 -4.94
N GLU A 265 7.32 10.76 -4.35
CA GLU A 265 8.33 11.75 -4.68
C GLU A 265 9.76 11.19 -4.58
N THR A 266 10.67 11.74 -5.37
CA THR A 266 12.12 11.52 -5.18
C THR A 266 12.57 12.11 -3.85
N ARG A 267 13.51 11.46 -3.19
CA ARG A 267 14.14 11.94 -1.93
C ARG A 267 15.54 12.47 -2.14
N GLU A 268 16.10 12.22 -3.32
CA GLU A 268 17.44 12.62 -3.71
C GLU A 268 17.39 13.16 -5.13
N ASP A 269 18.40 13.95 -5.47
CA ASP A 269 18.60 14.46 -6.81
C ASP A 269 18.94 13.30 -7.76
N LEU A 270 18.31 13.30 -8.93
CA LEU A 270 18.59 12.35 -10.00
C LEU A 270 19.26 13.07 -11.16
N ALA A 271 20.56 12.84 -11.31
CA ALA A 271 21.35 13.38 -12.39
C ALA A 271 20.86 12.90 -13.77
N ALA A 272 21.23 13.66 -14.81
CA ALA A 272 21.05 13.27 -16.19
C ALA A 272 21.72 11.91 -16.45
N GLY A 273 21.01 11.03 -17.16
CA GLY A 273 21.45 9.68 -17.46
C GLY A 273 21.51 9.36 -18.95
N PRO A 274 22.04 8.18 -19.32
CA PRO A 274 21.96 7.71 -20.69
C PRO A 274 20.52 7.31 -21.06
N ALA A 275 20.14 7.51 -22.32
CA ALA A 275 18.97 6.91 -22.94
C ALA A 275 19.37 5.59 -23.65
N GLY A 276 18.47 4.62 -23.70
CA GLY A 276 18.68 3.35 -24.43
C GLY A 276 19.76 2.43 -23.85
N ARG A 277 20.21 2.69 -22.61
CA ARG A 277 21.17 1.87 -21.87
C ARG A 277 20.79 1.85 -20.40
N TRP A 278 21.26 0.84 -19.67
CA TRP A 278 21.13 0.80 -18.22
C TRP A 278 21.80 2.00 -17.56
N HIS A 279 21.00 2.80 -16.86
CA HIS A 279 21.49 3.84 -15.98
C HIS A 279 21.73 3.24 -14.60
N ARG A 280 23.00 3.00 -14.28
CA ARG A 280 23.46 2.33 -13.05
C ARG A 280 23.66 3.32 -11.91
N VAL A 281 22.59 4.01 -11.56
CA VAL A 281 22.51 4.89 -10.39
C VAL A 281 21.44 4.39 -9.45
N THR A 282 21.53 4.80 -8.19
CA THR A 282 20.47 4.60 -7.21
C THR A 282 19.76 5.92 -6.98
N VAL A 283 18.43 5.90 -6.94
CA VAL A 283 17.61 7.04 -6.54
C VAL A 283 16.62 6.58 -5.48
N ARG A 284 16.59 7.30 -4.36
CA ARG A 284 15.62 7.03 -3.31
C ARG A 284 14.28 7.68 -3.63
N VAL A 285 13.21 6.90 -3.50
CA VAL A 285 11.84 7.29 -3.77
C VAL A 285 10.97 6.97 -2.56
N ALA A 286 10.08 7.89 -2.19
CA ALA A 286 9.02 7.60 -1.22
C ALA A 286 7.66 7.57 -1.90
N LEU A 287 6.95 6.47 -1.74
CA LEU A 287 5.56 6.33 -2.16
C LEU A 287 4.61 6.63 -1.02
N TYR A 288 3.51 7.33 -1.34
CA TYR A 288 2.44 7.61 -0.40
C TYR A 288 1.54 6.40 -0.17
N SER A 289 1.47 5.47 -1.13
CA SER A 289 0.82 4.17 -0.94
C SER A 289 1.32 3.12 -1.93
N GLY A 290 0.95 1.87 -1.66
CA GLY A 290 1.33 0.73 -2.47
C GLY A 290 2.65 0.11 -1.99
N THR A 291 2.95 -1.05 -2.54
CA THR A 291 4.22 -1.73 -2.35
C THR A 291 4.84 -1.99 -3.72
N LEU A 292 6.17 -2.02 -3.73
CA LEU A 292 6.96 -2.37 -4.89
C LEU A 292 7.83 -3.58 -4.58
N ALA A 293 8.17 -4.29 -5.65
CA ALA A 293 9.14 -5.37 -5.64
C ALA A 293 10.10 -5.17 -6.81
N SER A 294 11.32 -5.65 -6.66
CA SER A 294 12.23 -5.79 -7.78
C SER A 294 11.67 -6.82 -8.78
N VAL A 295 11.94 -6.58 -10.06
CA VAL A 295 11.47 -7.42 -11.16
C VAL A 295 12.65 -7.97 -11.94
N THR A 296 12.43 -9.03 -12.71
CA THR A 296 13.42 -9.55 -13.66
C THR A 296 13.57 -8.62 -14.86
N ASP A 297 14.67 -8.76 -15.60
CA ASP A 297 14.87 -8.02 -16.85
C ASP A 297 13.72 -8.26 -17.85
N LEU A 298 13.20 -9.50 -17.92
CA LEU A 298 12.08 -9.84 -18.82
C LEU A 298 10.78 -9.13 -18.42
N GLU A 299 10.40 -9.19 -17.14
CA GLU A 299 9.21 -8.50 -16.64
C GLU A 299 9.33 -6.98 -16.82
N LEU A 300 10.52 -6.43 -16.61
CA LEU A 300 10.80 -5.03 -16.89
C LEU A 300 10.57 -4.71 -18.37
N PHE A 301 11.09 -5.51 -19.31
CA PHE A 301 10.88 -5.28 -20.73
C PHE A 301 9.42 -5.44 -21.17
N GLU A 302 8.63 -6.24 -20.45
CA GLU A 302 7.17 -6.33 -20.60
C GLU A 302 6.40 -5.15 -19.97
N GLY A 303 7.11 -4.17 -19.39
CA GLY A 303 6.53 -2.93 -18.87
C GLY A 303 6.27 -2.90 -17.36
N ALA A 304 6.73 -3.90 -16.60
CA ALA A 304 6.67 -3.84 -15.13
C ALA A 304 7.52 -2.68 -14.58
N ASN A 305 7.15 -2.16 -13.41
CA ASN A 305 7.84 -1.05 -12.74
C ASN A 305 8.04 0.16 -13.68
N THR A 306 6.99 0.54 -14.41
CA THR A 306 6.98 1.74 -15.26
C THR A 306 6.46 2.91 -14.47
N PHE A 307 7.19 4.03 -14.51
CA PHE A 307 6.87 5.24 -13.77
C PHE A 307 6.93 6.48 -14.66
N ALA A 308 6.08 7.45 -14.37
CA ALA A 308 6.23 8.83 -14.83
C ALA A 308 6.96 9.62 -13.73
N LEU A 309 7.98 10.38 -14.11
CA LEU A 309 8.74 11.30 -13.26
C LEU A 309 8.52 12.73 -13.75
N GLU A 310 8.05 13.63 -12.90
CA GLU A 310 7.93 15.05 -13.25
C GLU A 310 9.34 15.67 -13.36
N VAL A 311 9.62 16.33 -14.48
CA VAL A 311 10.88 17.02 -14.76
C VAL A 311 10.64 18.50 -15.00
N ASP A 312 11.69 19.31 -15.14
CA ASP A 312 11.60 20.77 -15.33
C ASP A 312 10.90 21.54 -14.19
N GLY A 313 10.82 20.93 -13.00
CA GLY A 313 10.30 21.54 -11.77
C GLY A 313 8.87 21.13 -11.44
N ALA A 314 8.50 21.29 -10.16
CA ALA A 314 7.19 20.92 -9.66
C ALA A 314 6.08 21.75 -10.33
N GLY A 315 5.07 21.08 -10.88
CA GLY A 315 3.93 21.71 -11.57
C GLY A 315 4.19 22.04 -13.04
N SER A 316 5.31 21.59 -13.62
CA SER A 316 5.61 21.79 -15.04
C SER A 316 4.68 20.98 -15.95
N ASN A 317 4.13 19.87 -15.44
CA ASN A 317 3.43 18.85 -16.21
C ASN A 317 4.29 18.23 -17.34
N VAL A 318 5.61 18.29 -17.22
CA VAL A 318 6.54 17.65 -18.16
C VAL A 318 7.02 16.35 -17.52
N TRP A 319 6.77 15.22 -18.18
CA TRP A 319 6.98 13.90 -17.57
C TRP A 319 8.01 13.05 -18.32
N GLU A 320 9.03 12.54 -17.65
CA GLU A 320 9.84 11.47 -18.20
C GLU A 320 9.20 10.11 -17.86
N VAL A 321 9.08 9.22 -18.85
CA VAL A 321 8.74 7.82 -18.58
C VAL A 321 10.04 7.04 -18.37
N PHE A 322 10.14 6.34 -17.24
CA PHE A 322 11.29 5.49 -16.93
C PHE A 322 10.85 4.21 -16.23
N GLN A 323 11.74 3.22 -16.20
CA GLN A 323 11.53 1.98 -15.46
C GLN A 323 12.68 1.72 -14.49
N ALA A 324 12.40 1.00 -13.41
CA ALA A 324 13.39 0.58 -12.43
C ALA A 324 13.30 -0.94 -12.22
N ARG A 325 14.40 -1.65 -12.47
CA ARG A 325 14.45 -3.08 -12.23
C ARG A 325 14.43 -3.40 -10.75
N ASP A 326 15.34 -2.78 -10.03
CA ASP A 326 15.57 -3.06 -8.62
C ASP A 326 14.81 -1.99 -7.81
N ALA A 327 13.80 -2.40 -7.06
CA ALA A 327 13.00 -1.55 -6.17
C ALA A 327 13.10 -2.10 -4.74
N VAL A 328 14.24 -1.84 -4.10
CA VAL A 328 14.59 -2.44 -2.81
C VAL A 328 13.99 -1.60 -1.67
N PRO A 329 13.34 -2.19 -0.65
CA PRO A 329 12.86 -1.44 0.50
C PRO A 329 13.98 -0.67 1.20
N GLY A 330 13.74 0.62 1.42
CA GLY A 330 14.65 1.54 2.09
C GLY A 330 14.53 1.52 3.62
N PRO A 331 15.11 2.51 4.32
CA PRO A 331 15.20 2.53 5.78
C PRO A 331 13.86 2.78 6.50
N SER A 332 12.83 3.24 5.79
CA SER A 332 11.51 3.51 6.35
C SER A 332 10.40 2.96 5.45
N SER A 333 9.22 2.70 6.05
CA SER A 333 8.06 2.19 5.34
C SER A 333 7.64 3.12 4.19
N GLY A 334 7.39 2.55 3.00
CA GLY A 334 7.02 3.29 1.81
C GLY A 334 8.20 3.94 1.07
N VAL A 335 9.42 3.81 1.57
CA VAL A 335 10.65 4.27 0.90
C VAL A 335 11.32 3.11 0.19
N TYR A 336 11.78 3.36 -1.04
CA TYR A 336 12.44 2.39 -1.90
C TYR A 336 13.68 3.00 -2.54
N ASP A 337 14.75 2.22 -2.65
CA ASP A 337 15.93 2.56 -3.44
C ASP A 337 15.78 1.93 -4.82
N PHE A 338 15.59 2.77 -5.84
CA PHE A 338 15.47 2.35 -7.23
C PHE A 338 16.85 2.31 -7.87
N SER A 339 17.18 1.22 -8.54
CA SER A 339 18.41 1.13 -9.32
C SER A 339 18.21 0.34 -10.62
N MET A 340 19.25 0.34 -11.46
CA MET A 340 19.20 -0.25 -12.80
C MET A 340 18.04 0.34 -13.61
N LEU A 341 18.14 1.65 -13.88
CA LEU A 341 17.05 2.41 -14.48
C LEU A 341 17.10 2.35 -16.01
N LEU A 342 15.94 2.27 -16.65
CA LEU A 342 15.76 2.54 -18.08
C LEU A 342 15.08 3.90 -18.23
N ARG A 343 15.86 4.90 -18.62
CA ARG A 343 15.42 6.31 -18.73
C ARG A 343 14.85 6.61 -20.13
N GLY A 344 14.03 7.66 -20.23
CA GLY A 344 13.62 8.23 -21.51
C GLY A 344 12.74 7.33 -22.40
N GLN A 345 11.97 6.43 -21.79
CA GLN A 345 11.12 5.49 -22.50
C GLN A 345 9.99 6.22 -23.25
N ARG A 346 9.37 5.55 -24.23
CA ARG A 346 8.24 6.11 -25.02
C ARG A 346 8.52 7.51 -25.60
N GLY A 347 9.75 7.77 -26.05
CA GLY A 347 10.13 9.01 -26.74
C GLY A 347 10.47 10.19 -25.81
N THR A 348 10.56 9.97 -24.50
CA THR A 348 10.92 11.02 -23.53
C THR A 348 12.43 11.17 -23.31
N ASP A 349 13.28 10.56 -24.15
CA ASP A 349 14.74 10.68 -24.07
C ASP A 349 15.23 12.14 -24.14
N HIS A 350 14.54 12.98 -24.91
CA HIS A 350 14.81 14.40 -24.99
C HIS A 350 14.48 15.16 -23.69
N ARG A 351 13.78 14.55 -22.72
CA ARG A 351 13.44 15.10 -21.40
C ARG A 351 14.49 14.74 -20.33
N ILE A 352 15.42 13.83 -20.63
CA ILE A 352 16.59 13.56 -19.77
C ILE A 352 17.58 14.71 -19.91
N ARG A 353 17.26 15.88 -19.33
CA ARG A 353 18.09 17.06 -19.36
C ARG A 353 18.30 17.58 -17.94
N GLY A 354 19.55 17.88 -17.62
CA GLY A 354 19.88 18.44 -16.31
C GLY A 354 19.61 17.47 -15.15
N ASN A 355 19.64 18.03 -13.95
CA ASN A 355 19.42 17.32 -12.71
C ASN A 355 17.94 17.44 -12.32
N VAL A 356 17.29 16.31 -12.03
CA VAL A 356 15.95 16.31 -11.43
C VAL A 356 16.14 16.45 -9.93
N ALA A 357 15.69 17.57 -9.36
CA ALA A 357 15.85 17.82 -7.93
C ALA A 357 15.03 16.84 -7.08
N SER A 358 15.46 16.64 -5.84
CA SER A 358 14.68 15.98 -4.80
C SER A 358 13.29 16.63 -4.66
N GLY A 359 12.27 15.82 -4.37
CA GLY A 359 10.87 16.22 -4.29
C GLY A 359 10.13 16.18 -5.63
N ALA A 360 10.74 15.66 -6.69
CA ALA A 360 10.06 15.47 -7.98
C ALA A 360 8.99 14.38 -7.88
N ARG A 361 7.78 14.66 -8.40
CA ARG A 361 6.66 13.73 -8.35
C ARG A 361 6.94 12.48 -9.17
N ILE A 362 6.55 11.33 -8.64
CA ILE A 362 6.59 10.06 -9.36
C ILE A 362 5.22 9.38 -9.30
N VAL A 363 4.79 8.81 -10.42
CA VAL A 363 3.53 8.08 -10.53
C VAL A 363 3.79 6.74 -11.19
N ARG A 364 3.36 5.64 -10.56
CA ARG A 364 3.41 4.30 -11.15
C ARG A 364 2.36 4.17 -12.26
N LEU A 365 2.78 3.73 -13.43
CA LEU A 365 1.94 3.60 -14.64
C LEU A 365 1.50 2.16 -14.91
N ASP A 366 2.25 1.16 -14.45
CA ASP A 366 1.89 -0.25 -14.59
C ASP A 366 0.84 -0.70 -13.54
N GLY A 367 0.24 -1.88 -13.76
CA GLY A 367 -0.70 -2.49 -12.81
C GLY A 367 -2.18 -2.37 -13.14
N GLY A 368 -2.54 -1.90 -14.35
CA GLY A 368 -3.88 -2.02 -14.94
C GLY A 368 -4.99 -1.26 -14.22
N GLY A 369 -5.56 -0.22 -14.86
CA GLY A 369 -6.74 0.49 -14.34
C GLY A 369 -6.50 1.40 -13.12
N ILE A 370 -5.25 1.50 -12.66
CA ILE A 370 -4.82 2.40 -11.59
C ILE A 370 -4.68 3.84 -12.10
N VAL A 371 -4.04 3.99 -13.27
CA VAL A 371 -3.99 5.25 -14.02
C VAL A 371 -4.91 5.10 -15.23
N GLN A 372 -5.79 6.08 -15.46
CA GLN A 372 -6.86 5.98 -16.46
C GLN A 372 -6.83 7.18 -17.41
N PRO A 373 -7.06 6.99 -18.72
CA PRO A 373 -7.14 8.12 -19.64
C PRO A 373 -8.38 8.97 -19.32
N ALA A 374 -8.23 10.29 -19.31
CA ALA A 374 -9.36 11.19 -19.15
C ALA A 374 -10.30 11.15 -20.38
N ARG A 375 -11.55 11.61 -20.23
CA ARG A 375 -12.35 11.95 -21.40
C ARG A 375 -11.81 13.24 -21.98
N PHE A 376 -11.11 13.12 -23.10
CA PHE A 376 -10.36 14.22 -23.70
C PHE A 376 -10.40 14.08 -25.22
N ASP A 377 -10.83 15.15 -25.89
CA ASP A 377 -10.98 15.18 -27.34
C ASP A 377 -9.92 16.07 -28.00
N ALA A 378 -9.74 15.95 -29.31
CA ALA A 378 -8.77 16.77 -30.05
C ALA A 378 -9.01 18.29 -29.88
N SER A 379 -10.26 18.72 -29.68
CA SER A 379 -10.62 20.12 -29.43
C SER A 379 -10.19 20.65 -28.07
N ASP A 380 -9.83 19.77 -27.14
CA ASP A 380 -9.33 20.14 -25.81
C ASP A 380 -7.83 20.46 -25.81
N ILE A 381 -7.10 20.03 -26.84
CA ILE A 381 -5.66 20.23 -26.95
C ILE A 381 -5.34 21.73 -26.94
N GLY A 382 -4.43 22.13 -26.06
CA GLY A 382 -3.98 23.52 -25.89
C GLY A 382 -4.94 24.41 -25.10
N ARG A 383 -6.07 23.87 -24.60
CA ARG A 383 -6.98 24.61 -23.72
C ARG A 383 -6.66 24.33 -22.26
N ALA A 384 -6.73 25.38 -21.43
CA ALA A 384 -6.76 25.21 -19.99
C ALA A 384 -8.11 24.62 -19.58
N ILE A 385 -8.09 23.47 -18.91
CA ILE A 385 -9.27 22.80 -18.36
C ILE A 385 -9.09 22.74 -16.85
N ASN A 386 -10.12 23.13 -16.12
CA ASN A 386 -10.17 22.95 -14.67
C ASN A 386 -10.60 21.51 -14.39
N TRP A 387 -9.79 20.81 -13.60
CA TRP A 387 -10.04 19.48 -13.09
C TRP A 387 -10.34 19.60 -11.61
N ARG A 388 -11.42 18.94 -11.17
CA ARG A 388 -11.83 18.93 -9.77
C ARG A 388 -12.04 17.50 -9.32
N ALA A 389 -11.33 17.10 -8.27
CA ALA A 389 -11.37 15.73 -7.78
C ALA A 389 -11.55 15.68 -6.28
N GLY A 390 -12.29 14.69 -5.81
CA GLY A 390 -12.60 14.49 -4.40
C GLY A 390 -13.19 13.10 -4.14
N PRO A 391 -13.47 12.75 -2.88
CA PRO A 391 -14.04 11.45 -2.53
C PRO A 391 -15.37 11.20 -3.25
N ALA A 392 -15.51 10.05 -3.91
CA ALA A 392 -16.70 9.70 -4.68
C ALA A 392 -17.98 9.60 -3.83
N THR A 393 -17.84 9.44 -2.51
CA THR A 393 -18.94 9.36 -1.54
C THR A 393 -19.47 10.72 -1.08
N LYS A 394 -18.87 11.81 -1.56
CA LYS A 394 -19.19 13.18 -1.12
C LYS A 394 -19.62 14.06 -2.29
N PRO A 395 -20.47 15.06 -2.05
CA PRO A 395 -20.86 16.02 -3.08
C PRO A 395 -19.68 16.89 -3.52
N ILE A 396 -19.70 17.37 -4.77
CA ILE A 396 -18.62 18.14 -5.41
C ILE A 396 -18.24 19.45 -4.68
N ASN A 397 -19.16 20.01 -3.90
CA ASN A 397 -18.97 21.23 -3.12
C ASN A 397 -18.35 20.99 -1.73
N ASP A 398 -18.10 19.74 -1.34
CA ASP A 398 -17.41 19.42 -0.09
C ASP A 398 -15.96 19.93 -0.14
N GLY A 399 -15.46 20.43 0.99
CA GLY A 399 -14.11 21.00 1.09
C GLY A 399 -12.96 20.03 0.83
N SER A 400 -13.24 18.72 0.72
CA SER A 400 -12.25 17.71 0.32
C SER A 400 -12.00 17.63 -1.19
N TYR A 401 -12.77 18.35 -2.01
CA TYR A 401 -12.50 18.45 -3.44
C TYR A 401 -11.42 19.49 -3.74
N ALA A 402 -10.34 19.06 -4.38
CA ALA A 402 -9.28 19.92 -4.89
C ALA A 402 -9.58 20.31 -6.35
N THR A 403 -9.12 21.49 -6.77
CA THR A 403 -9.25 21.97 -8.16
C THR A 403 -7.90 22.42 -8.68
N GLU A 404 -7.57 22.04 -9.90
CA GLU A 404 -6.35 22.43 -10.61
C GLU A 404 -6.66 22.72 -12.08
N ALA A 405 -6.04 23.76 -12.64
CA ALA A 405 -6.16 24.09 -14.06
C ALA A 405 -4.96 23.55 -14.82
N ILE A 406 -5.18 22.66 -15.80
CA ILE A 406 -4.13 22.03 -16.58
C ILE A 406 -4.36 22.26 -18.06
N THR A 407 -3.28 22.59 -18.78
CA THR A 407 -3.28 22.69 -20.25
C THR A 407 -2.50 21.54 -20.85
N CYS A 408 -3.21 20.56 -21.40
CA CYS A 408 -2.59 19.44 -22.10
C CYS A 408 -2.34 19.79 -23.57
N ARG A 409 -1.15 19.49 -24.07
CA ARG A 409 -0.67 19.68 -25.44
C ARG A 409 -0.79 18.41 -26.29
N GLY A 410 -1.34 17.33 -25.73
CA GLY A 410 -1.54 16.06 -26.43
C GLY A 410 -0.21 15.36 -26.71
N GLU A 411 0.64 15.23 -25.68
CA GLU A 411 1.99 14.66 -25.81
C GLU A 411 1.96 13.25 -26.42
N GLY A 412 0.93 12.44 -26.13
CA GLY A 412 0.75 11.12 -26.74
C GLY A 412 0.53 11.10 -28.26
N LEU A 413 0.23 12.24 -28.88
CA LEU A 413 0.11 12.38 -30.35
C LEU A 413 1.38 12.94 -30.99
N LYS A 414 2.35 13.43 -30.21
CA LYS A 414 3.54 14.07 -30.78
C LYS A 414 4.48 13.02 -31.35
N PRO A 415 4.95 13.21 -32.60
CA PRO A 415 6.02 12.39 -33.15
C PRO A 415 7.27 12.42 -32.26
N PHE A 416 7.93 11.28 -32.15
CA PHE A 416 9.18 11.17 -31.40
C PHE A 416 10.31 11.96 -32.08
N ALA A 417 11.29 12.41 -31.31
CA ALA A 417 12.42 13.16 -31.83
C ALA A 417 13.28 12.26 -32.73
N PRO A 418 13.57 12.63 -33.99
CA PRO A 418 14.35 11.80 -34.90
C PRO A 418 15.69 11.38 -34.30
N ALA A 419 16.14 10.17 -34.64
CA ALA A 419 17.38 9.59 -34.14
C ALA A 419 18.53 9.79 -35.14
N HIS A 420 19.76 9.55 -34.68
CA HIS A 420 20.96 9.47 -35.52
C HIS A 420 21.15 10.64 -36.50
N LEU A 421 20.88 11.88 -36.05
CA LEU A 421 21.17 13.07 -36.85
C LEU A 421 22.65 13.05 -37.24
N ARG A 422 22.89 13.25 -38.54
CA ARG A 422 24.22 13.33 -39.14
C ARG A 422 24.27 14.56 -40.04
N MET A 423 25.41 15.22 -40.03
CA MET A 423 25.67 16.38 -40.87
C MET A 423 27.06 16.20 -41.50
N VAL A 424 27.13 16.27 -42.83
CA VAL A 424 28.36 16.08 -43.60
C VAL A 424 28.52 17.26 -44.56
N ARG A 425 29.71 17.85 -44.59
CA ARG A 425 30.07 18.87 -45.58
C ARG A 425 30.71 18.17 -46.76
N GLU A 426 30.13 18.35 -47.93
CA GLU A 426 30.62 17.82 -49.20
C GLU A 426 31.73 18.69 -49.78
N ALA A 427 32.46 18.16 -50.78
CA ALA A 427 33.50 18.91 -51.48
C ALA A 427 32.98 20.19 -52.17
N SER A 428 31.69 20.26 -52.49
CA SER A 428 31.03 21.47 -53.02
C SER A 428 30.86 22.57 -51.98
N GLY A 429 31.05 22.28 -50.69
CA GLY A 429 30.72 23.17 -49.57
C GLY A 429 29.28 23.03 -49.08
N ASP A 430 28.42 22.27 -49.79
CA ASP A 430 27.07 21.96 -49.33
C ASP A 430 27.12 21.09 -48.08
N VAL A 431 26.11 21.23 -47.23
CA VAL A 431 25.98 20.43 -46.01
C VAL A 431 24.74 19.56 -46.14
N VAL A 432 24.94 18.24 -46.14
CA VAL A 432 23.86 17.25 -46.16
C VAL A 432 23.52 16.85 -44.73
N LEU A 433 22.28 17.13 -44.34
CA LEU A 433 21.71 16.70 -43.07
C LEU A 433 20.87 15.44 -43.32
N SER A 434 21.01 14.43 -42.47
CA SER A 434 20.21 13.19 -42.52
C SER A 434 19.88 12.70 -41.10
N TRP A 435 18.83 11.88 -40.97
CA TRP A 435 18.38 11.33 -39.70
C TRP A 435 17.64 10.00 -39.90
N VAL A 436 17.27 9.34 -38.81
CA VAL A 436 16.44 8.14 -38.80
C VAL A 436 15.09 8.47 -38.16
N ARG A 437 14.00 8.12 -38.83
CA ARG A 437 12.63 8.28 -38.32
C ARG A 437 12.41 7.38 -37.12
N ARG A 438 11.57 7.82 -36.18
CA ARG A 438 11.07 6.99 -35.08
C ARG A 438 9.55 6.97 -35.14
N THR A 439 8.95 5.87 -34.74
CA THR A 439 7.49 5.76 -34.61
C THR A 439 7.07 5.56 -33.17
N ARG A 440 5.88 6.07 -32.84
CA ARG A 440 5.20 5.85 -31.56
C ARG A 440 4.27 4.63 -31.59
N VAL A 441 3.86 4.16 -32.77
CA VAL A 441 2.91 3.06 -32.95
C VAL A 441 3.59 1.90 -33.67
N GLY A 442 3.62 0.73 -33.04
CA GLY A 442 4.09 -0.51 -33.68
C GLY A 442 5.60 -0.53 -34.01
N GLY A 443 6.41 0.29 -33.32
CA GLY A 443 7.85 0.40 -33.60
C GLY A 443 8.70 -0.83 -33.26
N ASP A 444 8.13 -1.78 -32.52
CA ASP A 444 8.81 -3.03 -32.15
C ASP A 444 8.59 -4.14 -33.20
N ILE A 445 7.65 -3.94 -34.13
CA ILE A 445 7.35 -4.89 -35.20
C ILE A 445 8.15 -4.46 -36.45
N TRP A 446 9.04 -5.33 -36.89
CA TRP A 446 9.80 -5.20 -38.13
C TRP A 446 9.30 -6.28 -39.09
N PRO A 447 8.23 -6.02 -39.87
CA PRO A 447 7.80 -6.96 -40.89
C PRO A 447 8.90 -7.07 -41.94
N ASP A 448 9.12 -8.30 -42.44
CA ASP A 448 10.38 -8.79 -43.04
C ASP A 448 11.01 -7.99 -44.20
N GLU A 449 10.46 -6.85 -44.63
CA GLU A 449 11.02 -5.98 -45.69
C GLU A 449 10.59 -4.48 -45.63
N ASP A 450 9.75 -4.06 -44.67
CA ASP A 450 9.24 -2.67 -44.59
C ASP A 450 9.71 -1.93 -43.34
N ASP A 451 9.83 -0.60 -43.44
CA ASP A 451 10.10 0.27 -42.29
C ASP A 451 8.91 0.25 -41.31
N VAL A 452 9.17 0.56 -40.03
CA VAL A 452 8.15 0.57 -38.98
C VAL A 452 6.97 1.49 -39.34
N PRO A 453 5.73 1.24 -38.87
CA PRO A 453 4.57 2.06 -39.25
C PRO A 453 4.80 3.56 -39.08
N LEU A 454 4.31 4.38 -40.01
CA LEU A 454 4.53 5.84 -39.98
C LEU A 454 3.93 6.52 -38.75
N GLY A 455 2.72 6.11 -38.35
CA GLY A 455 1.98 6.71 -37.23
C GLY A 455 1.42 8.11 -37.51
N GLU A 456 1.65 8.66 -38.71
CA GLU A 456 1.20 9.98 -39.16
C GLU A 456 0.62 9.90 -40.58
N ALA A 457 -0.15 10.91 -41.00
CA ALA A 457 -0.80 10.92 -42.33
C ALA A 457 0.18 11.04 -43.51
N SER A 458 1.35 11.62 -43.28
CA SER A 458 2.41 11.79 -44.29
C SER A 458 3.75 12.01 -43.59
N GLU A 459 4.83 11.51 -44.17
CA GLU A 459 6.18 11.75 -43.65
C GLU A 459 6.61 13.19 -43.98
N ARG A 460 6.71 14.04 -42.95
CA ARG A 460 7.10 15.44 -43.08
C ARG A 460 7.96 15.89 -41.91
N TYR A 461 8.95 16.72 -42.18
CA TYR A 461 9.88 17.25 -41.19
C TYR A 461 10.02 18.76 -41.29
N GLU A 462 10.26 19.40 -40.16
CA GLU A 462 10.78 20.76 -40.05
C GLU A 462 12.25 20.68 -39.64
N VAL A 463 13.13 21.33 -40.40
CA VAL A 463 14.55 21.47 -40.08
C VAL A 463 14.86 22.94 -39.87
N ARG A 464 15.44 23.29 -38.72
CA ARG A 464 15.86 24.66 -38.40
C ARG A 464 17.38 24.72 -38.26
N ILE A 465 18.01 25.65 -38.97
CA ILE A 465 19.40 26.04 -38.74
C ILE A 465 19.42 27.17 -37.73
N LEU A 466 20.30 27.06 -36.73
CA LEU A 466 20.33 27.93 -35.56
C LEU A 466 21.62 28.74 -35.47
N ASP A 467 21.47 30.01 -35.09
CA ASP A 467 22.53 30.94 -34.66
C ASP A 467 21.93 31.96 -33.69
N GLY A 468 21.93 31.64 -32.39
CA GLY A 468 21.14 32.35 -31.36
C GLY A 468 19.62 32.16 -31.51
N GLY A 469 19.08 32.38 -32.71
CA GLY A 469 17.71 32.09 -33.15
C GLY A 469 17.68 31.17 -34.37
N THR A 470 16.53 31.07 -35.05
CA THR A 470 16.42 30.34 -36.33
C THR A 470 16.83 31.24 -37.48
N VAL A 471 17.93 30.92 -38.16
CA VAL A 471 18.39 31.67 -39.35
C VAL A 471 17.80 31.12 -40.64
N ARG A 472 17.50 29.81 -40.66
CA ARG A 472 16.85 29.16 -41.80
C ARG A 472 15.94 28.04 -41.37
N MET A 473 14.87 27.86 -42.12
CA MET A 473 13.92 26.75 -41.96
C MET A 473 13.77 26.03 -43.30
N PHE A 474 13.77 24.69 -43.25
CA PHE A 474 13.38 23.83 -44.35
C PHE A 474 12.21 22.95 -43.96
N THR A 475 11.44 22.54 -44.97
CA THR A 475 10.51 21.42 -44.87
C THR A 475 11.01 20.28 -45.74
N ALA A 476 10.97 19.05 -45.23
CA ALA A 476 11.39 17.86 -45.97
C ALA A 476 10.30 16.79 -45.93
N THR A 477 10.17 16.01 -47.01
CA THR A 477 9.28 14.85 -47.12
C THR A 477 10.05 13.52 -47.12
N ALA A 478 11.35 13.58 -46.83
CA ALA A 478 12.27 12.47 -46.69
C ALA A 478 13.22 12.80 -45.53
N PRO A 479 13.92 11.81 -44.93
CA PRO A 479 14.76 12.02 -43.76
C PRO A 479 16.13 12.65 -44.09
N THR A 480 16.14 13.63 -44.99
CA THR A 480 17.34 14.37 -45.40
C THR A 480 16.99 15.78 -45.91
N VAL A 481 17.93 16.72 -45.76
CA VAL A 481 17.90 18.02 -46.44
C VAL A 481 19.32 18.48 -46.77
N THR A 482 19.48 19.16 -47.91
CA THR A 482 20.75 19.78 -48.30
C THR A 482 20.71 21.28 -48.02
N TYR A 483 21.63 21.76 -47.19
CA TYR A 483 21.87 23.16 -46.91
C TYR A 483 23.02 23.67 -47.78
N THR A 484 22.69 24.36 -48.87
CA THR A 484 23.68 24.65 -49.92
C THR A 484 24.73 25.66 -49.47
N ALA A 485 25.91 25.64 -50.08
CA ALA A 485 26.99 26.59 -49.83
C ALA A 485 26.54 28.06 -50.02
N ALA A 486 25.67 28.30 -51.00
CA ALA A 486 25.08 29.61 -51.24
C ALA A 486 24.13 30.06 -50.12
N GLN A 487 23.28 29.15 -49.62
CA GLN A 487 22.39 29.44 -48.49
C GLN A 487 23.19 29.68 -47.20
N GLN A 488 24.23 28.89 -46.96
CA GLN A 488 25.18 29.10 -45.86
C GLN A 488 25.81 30.50 -45.92
N THR A 489 26.30 30.89 -47.10
CA THR A 489 26.91 32.20 -47.30
C THR A 489 25.90 33.34 -47.09
N ALA A 490 24.65 33.15 -47.50
CA ALA A 490 23.59 34.14 -47.27
C ALA A 490 23.25 34.32 -45.78
N ASP A 491 23.27 33.23 -45.02
CA ASP A 491 22.86 33.25 -43.61
C ASP A 491 24.02 33.65 -42.67
N PHE A 492 25.26 33.29 -43.01
CA PHE A 492 26.43 33.44 -42.14
C PHE A 492 27.53 34.38 -42.71
N GLY A 493 27.35 34.93 -43.91
CA GLY A 493 28.36 35.74 -44.60
C GLY A 493 29.52 34.94 -45.20
N GLY A 494 29.48 33.62 -45.12
CA GLY A 494 30.47 32.67 -45.64
C GLY A 494 30.11 31.25 -45.26
N LEU A 495 31.03 30.30 -45.47
CA LEU A 495 30.86 28.93 -44.98
C LEU A 495 31.17 28.88 -43.47
N PRO A 496 30.19 28.62 -42.60
CA PRO A 496 30.42 28.59 -41.16
C PRO A 496 31.24 27.36 -40.75
N THR A 497 32.14 27.54 -39.78
CA THR A 497 32.94 26.45 -39.20
C THR A 497 32.12 25.55 -38.28
N ALA A 498 31.02 26.05 -37.73
CA ALA A 498 30.08 25.26 -36.93
C ALA A 498 28.64 25.52 -37.37
N ILE A 499 27.84 24.47 -37.46
CA ILE A 499 26.42 24.56 -37.76
C ILE A 499 25.64 23.81 -36.69
N THR A 500 24.62 24.47 -36.15
CA THR A 500 23.62 23.85 -35.28
C THR A 500 22.32 23.66 -36.06
N ALA A 501 21.82 22.43 -36.09
CA ALA A 501 20.54 22.10 -36.72
C ALA A 501 19.59 21.43 -35.72
N ARG A 502 18.31 21.72 -35.86
CA ARG A 502 17.23 21.12 -35.08
C ARG A 502 16.19 20.52 -36.01
N VAL A 503 15.86 19.25 -35.80
CA VAL A 503 14.93 18.49 -36.64
C VAL A 503 13.76 18.00 -35.80
N ALA A 504 12.55 18.09 -36.34
CA ALA A 504 11.36 17.46 -35.79
C ALA A 504 10.46 16.93 -36.89
N GLN A 505 9.84 15.77 -36.66
CA GLN A 505 8.76 15.27 -37.50
C GLN A 505 7.47 16.05 -37.20
N LEU A 506 6.67 16.26 -38.23
CA LEU A 506 5.41 17.00 -38.17
C LEU A 506 4.22 16.04 -38.14
N SER A 507 3.29 16.32 -37.25
CA SER A 507 1.95 15.75 -37.22
C SER A 507 0.96 16.75 -37.82
N THR A 508 -0.01 16.25 -38.58
CA THR A 508 -1.15 17.06 -39.05
C THR A 508 -2.10 17.43 -37.91
N THR A 509 -2.06 16.72 -36.77
CA THR A 509 -2.98 16.93 -35.64
C THR A 509 -2.41 17.90 -34.61
N VAL A 510 -1.16 17.69 -34.20
CA VAL A 510 -0.52 18.47 -33.12
C VAL A 510 0.65 19.34 -33.58
N GLY A 511 0.89 19.39 -34.89
CA GLY A 511 2.00 20.14 -35.47
C GLY A 511 3.35 19.51 -35.14
N ARG A 512 4.30 20.32 -34.68
CA ARG A 512 5.68 19.86 -34.48
C ARG A 512 5.80 18.88 -33.30
N GLY A 513 6.40 17.72 -33.57
CA GLY A 513 6.77 16.73 -32.55
C GLY A 513 7.97 17.14 -31.71
N ALA A 514 8.52 16.16 -30.98
CA ALA A 514 9.74 16.36 -30.22
C ALA A 514 10.93 16.65 -31.16
N THR A 515 11.86 17.48 -30.70
CA THR A 515 12.98 17.95 -31.53
C THR A 515 14.29 17.29 -31.13
N ARG A 516 15.13 16.94 -32.11
CA ARG A 516 16.53 16.58 -31.90
C ARG A 516 17.44 17.69 -32.42
N THR A 517 18.46 18.07 -31.64
CA THR A 517 19.44 19.10 -32.02
C THR A 517 20.81 18.45 -32.19
N LEU A 518 21.55 18.86 -33.21
CA LEU A 518 22.93 18.47 -33.47
C LEU A 518 23.75 19.73 -33.80
N THR A 519 24.92 19.85 -33.20
CA THR A 519 25.93 20.84 -33.57
C THR A 519 27.14 20.10 -34.11
N VAL A 520 27.61 20.48 -35.31
CA VAL A 520 28.83 19.94 -35.92
C VAL A 520 29.78 21.09 -36.21
N THR A 521 31.03 20.90 -35.81
CA THR A 521 32.17 21.73 -36.23
C THR A 521 32.90 20.99 -37.35
N PHE A 522 33.14 21.67 -38.47
CA PHE A 522 33.72 21.12 -39.70
C PHE A 522 35.22 21.33 -39.81
#